data_AF-A0A9D1VGT0-F1
#
_entry.id   AF-A0A9D1VGT0-F1
#
_cell.length_a   1.000
_cell.length_b   1.000
_cell.length_c   1.000
_cell.angle_alpha   90.00
_cell.angle_beta   90.00
_cell.angle_gamma   90.00
#
_symmetry.space_group_name_H-M   'P 1'
#
loop_
_entity.id
_entity.type
_entity.pdbx_description
1 polymer ?
#
loop_
_entity_poly.entity_id
_entity_poly.type
_entity_poly.pdbx_seq_one_letter_code
_entity_poly.pdbx_strand_id
1 'polypeptide(L)'
;MDNFQIDPQNNKLNVTGWFASYDSRGRDQYHYIILLDQNNHEIARQRVNTTARPDVANVYRYLYGAGNSGFSASFDLSNPALRSALSSGSKLTVIFRNSAAADGNSNYSDHWFNQQGVLQN
;
A
#
# COMPACT_ATOMS: atom_id res chain seq x y z
N MET A 1 -4.34 3.64 7.29
CA MET A 1 -4.95 3.56 5.95
C MET A 1 -5.94 4.69 5.84
N ASP A 2 -5.90 5.44 4.75
CA ASP A 2 -6.80 6.60 4.56
C ASP A 2 -7.97 6.24 3.64
N ASN A 3 -7.73 5.40 2.62
CA ASN A 3 -8.77 4.89 1.72
C ASN A 3 -8.47 3.46 1.25
N PHE A 4 -9.53 2.66 1.13
CA PHE A 4 -9.50 1.33 0.50
C PHE A 4 -10.88 1.06 -0.12
N GLN A 5 -11.06 1.43 -1.39
CA GLN A 5 -12.37 1.47 -2.03
C GLN A 5 -12.32 1.02 -3.49
N ILE A 6 -13.36 0.31 -3.91
CA ILE A 6 -13.62 0.06 -5.32
C ILE A 6 -14.12 1.35 -5.96
N ASP A 7 -13.56 1.67 -7.12
CA ASP A 7 -14.07 2.64 -8.08
C ASP A 7 -14.73 1.87 -9.24
N PRO A 8 -16.08 1.72 -9.23
CA PRO A 8 -16.79 0.96 -10.24
C PRO A 8 -16.74 1.62 -11.62
N GLN A 9 -16.60 2.95 -11.68
CA GLN A 9 -16.60 3.69 -12.95
C GLN A 9 -15.32 3.43 -13.74
N ASN A 10 -14.20 3.33 -13.04
CA ASN A 10 -12.89 3.07 -13.64
C ASN A 10 -12.45 1.60 -13.56
N ASN A 11 -13.26 0.73 -12.96
CA ASN A 11 -12.94 -0.68 -12.73
C ASN A 11 -11.61 -0.88 -11.96
N LYS A 12 -11.42 -0.12 -10.88
CA LYS A 12 -10.18 -0.13 -10.09
C LYS A 12 -10.43 -0.27 -8.60
N LEU A 13 -9.43 -0.78 -7.87
CA LEU A 13 -9.32 -0.68 -6.42
C LEU A 13 -8.34 0.44 -6.09
N ASN A 14 -8.81 1.49 -5.44
CA ASN A 14 -8.00 2.61 -4.99
C ASN A 14 -7.58 2.41 -3.54
N VAL A 15 -6.27 2.56 -3.29
CA VAL A 15 -5.65 2.37 -1.98
C VAL A 15 -4.78 3.58 -1.67
N THR A 16 -5.10 4.29 -0.60
CA THR A 16 -4.30 5.45 -0.16
C THR A 16 -4.05 5.38 1.34
N GLY A 17 -2.91 5.89 1.75
CA GLY A 17 -2.57 5.97 3.16
C GLY A 17 -1.25 6.67 3.36
N TRP A 18 -0.70 6.47 4.54
CA TRP A 18 0.65 6.89 4.86
C TRP A 18 1.33 5.84 5.73
N PHE A 19 2.66 5.79 5.63
CA PHE A 19 3.49 5.08 6.58
C PHE A 19 4.88 5.73 6.64
N ALA A 20 5.42 5.82 7.86
CA ALA A 20 6.78 6.25 8.10
C ALA A 20 7.37 5.41 9.24
N SER A 21 8.67 5.11 9.16
CA SER A 21 9.41 4.39 10.20
C SER A 21 10.89 4.69 10.07
N TYR A 22 11.61 4.62 11.20
CA TYR A 22 13.07 4.65 11.20
C TYR A 22 13.68 3.46 10.45
N ASP A 23 13.00 2.31 10.42
CA ASP A 23 13.49 1.09 9.76
C ASP A 23 13.56 1.23 8.23
N SER A 24 12.87 2.23 7.68
CA SER A 24 12.90 2.56 6.25
C SER A 24 14.18 3.30 5.84
N ARG A 25 15.00 3.75 6.80
CA ARG A 25 16.24 4.47 6.52
C ARG A 25 17.21 3.60 5.71
N GLY A 26 17.64 4.13 4.57
CA GLY A 26 18.53 3.42 3.63
C GLY A 26 17.80 2.44 2.69
N ARG A 27 16.46 2.43 2.71
CA ARG A 27 15.58 1.61 1.87
C ARG A 27 14.47 2.44 1.21
N ASP A 28 14.55 3.76 1.24
CA ASP A 28 13.51 4.69 0.79
C ASP A 28 13.66 5.15 -0.66
N GLN A 29 14.39 4.40 -1.48
CA GLN A 29 14.59 4.70 -2.90
C GLN A 29 13.42 4.22 -3.76
N TYR A 30 12.76 3.13 -3.36
CA TYR A 30 11.66 2.52 -4.07
C TYR A 30 10.54 2.16 -3.10
N HIS A 31 9.30 2.51 -3.46
CA HIS A 31 8.12 2.22 -2.64
C HIS A 31 7.12 1.38 -3.41
N TYR A 32 6.50 0.42 -2.74
CA TYR A 32 5.49 -0.45 -3.33
C TYR A 32 4.29 -0.57 -2.43
N ILE A 33 3.12 -0.62 -3.05
CA ILE A 33 1.91 -1.15 -2.45
C ILE A 33 1.75 -2.57 -2.95
N ILE A 34 1.64 -3.51 -2.02
CA ILE A 34 1.45 -4.94 -2.31
C ILE A 34 0.13 -5.36 -1.68
N LEU A 35 -0.67 -6.11 -2.45
CA LEU A 35 -1.91 -6.71 -1.99
C LEU A 35 -1.69 -8.20 -1.80
N LEU A 36 -2.03 -8.68 -0.60
CA LEU A 36 -2.09 -10.10 -0.30
C LEU A 36 -3.54 -10.56 -0.15
N ASP A 37 -3.80 -11.80 -0.55
CA ASP A 37 -5.04 -12.49 -0.24
C ASP A 37 -5.11 -12.93 1.24
N GLN A 38 -6.20 -13.60 1.61
CA GLN A 38 -6.44 -14.10 2.97
C GLN A 38 -5.42 -15.14 3.46
N ASN A 39 -4.64 -15.75 2.54
CA ASN A 39 -3.60 -16.72 2.83
C ASN A 39 -2.19 -16.09 2.78
N ASN A 40 -2.12 -14.76 2.73
CA ASN A 40 -0.89 -13.97 2.59
C ASN A 40 -0.14 -14.21 1.27
N HIS A 41 -0.82 -14.67 0.21
CA HIS A 41 -0.24 -14.75 -1.12
C HIS A 41 -0.35 -13.40 -1.83
N GLU A 42 0.77 -12.91 -2.38
CA GLU A 42 0.79 -11.71 -3.22
C GLU A 42 -0.04 -11.92 -4.49
N ILE A 43 -1.04 -11.06 -4.68
CA ILE A 43 -1.96 -11.10 -5.83
C ILE A 43 -1.82 -9.87 -6.75
N ALA A 44 -1.25 -8.79 -6.23
CA ALA A 44 -0.93 -7.60 -7.02
C ALA A 44 0.14 -6.76 -6.31
N ARG A 45 0.94 -6.03 -7.11
CA ARG A 45 1.85 -5.00 -6.61
C ARG A 45 1.92 -3.81 -7.55
N GLN A 46 2.20 -2.64 -7.00
CA GLN A 46 2.40 -1.42 -7.75
C GLN A 46 3.53 -0.60 -7.12
N ARG A 47 4.49 -0.16 -7.94
CA ARG A 47 5.47 0.84 -7.52
C ARG A 47 4.79 2.21 -7.42
N VAL A 48 5.07 2.95 -6.36
CA VAL A 48 4.50 4.28 -6.11
C VAL A 48 5.60 5.28 -5.79
N ASN A 49 5.30 6.56 -6.00
CA ASN A 49 6.07 7.65 -5.42
C ASN A 49 5.39 8.07 -4.11
N THR A 50 6.19 8.45 -3.12
CA THR A 50 5.64 9.03 -1.89
C THR A 50 5.14 10.46 -2.14
N THR A 51 4.17 10.87 -1.34
CA THR A 51 3.59 12.21 -1.38
C THR A 51 3.75 12.93 -0.04
N ALA A 52 3.74 14.25 -0.12
CA ALA A 52 3.92 15.10 1.06
C ALA A 52 2.75 14.94 2.05
N ARG A 53 3.09 14.79 3.33
CA ARG A 53 2.16 14.68 4.46
C ARG A 53 2.57 15.59 5.62
N PRO A 54 2.34 16.91 5.50
CA PRO A 54 2.70 17.86 6.54
C PRO A 54 1.95 17.59 7.86
N ASP A 55 0.73 17.05 7.79
CA ASP A 55 -0.05 16.60 8.94
C ASP A 55 0.66 15.47 9.71
N VAL A 56 1.21 14.48 9.01
CA VAL A 56 2.00 13.39 9.62
C VAL A 56 3.30 13.93 10.22
N ALA A 57 4.02 14.78 9.48
CA ALA A 57 5.25 15.40 9.98
C ALA A 57 5.03 16.28 11.20
N ASN A 58 3.88 16.94 11.33
CA ASN A 58 3.57 17.77 12.49
C ASN A 58 3.41 16.95 13.77
N VAL A 59 2.85 15.74 13.69
CA VAL A 59 2.68 14.84 14.83
C VAL A 59 3.95 14.02 15.10
N TYR A 60 4.57 13.49 14.04
CA TYR A 60 5.71 12.58 14.10
C TYR A 60 7.01 13.23 13.61
N ARG A 61 7.32 14.40 14.15
CA ARG A 61 8.41 15.29 13.71
C ARG A 61 9.79 14.63 13.60
N TYR A 62 10.08 13.68 14.48
CA TYR A 62 11.39 13.04 14.55
C TYR A 62 11.51 11.81 13.66
N LEU A 63 10.39 11.30 13.14
CA LEU A 63 10.32 10.04 12.43
C LEU A 63 10.85 10.22 11.01
N TYR A 64 11.77 9.33 10.62
CA TYR A 64 12.33 9.35 9.27
C TYR A 64 11.22 9.20 8.22
N GLY A 65 11.24 10.03 7.19
CA GLY A 65 10.26 9.99 6.10
C GLY A 65 8.88 10.55 6.42
N ALA A 66 8.60 11.04 7.63
CA ALA A 66 7.27 11.51 8.03
C ALA A 66 6.66 12.55 7.07
N GLY A 67 7.48 13.48 6.57
CA GLY A 67 7.05 14.52 5.63
C GLY A 67 6.71 14.03 4.24
N ASN A 68 7.22 12.87 3.80
CA ASN A 68 6.94 12.24 2.51
C ASN A 68 6.53 10.78 2.74
N SER A 69 5.45 10.59 3.48
CA SER A 69 4.97 9.28 3.94
C SER A 69 3.71 8.81 3.23
N GLY A 70 3.06 9.70 2.47
CA GLY A 70 1.80 9.41 1.80
C GLY A 70 2.00 8.52 0.58
N PHE A 71 0.98 7.75 0.22
CA PHE A 71 0.95 6.96 -1.00
C PHE A 71 -0.45 6.88 -1.62
N SER A 72 -0.47 6.59 -2.92
CA SER A 72 -1.67 6.29 -3.68
C SER A 72 -1.37 5.21 -4.71
N ALA A 73 -2.16 4.14 -4.71
CA ALA A 73 -2.10 3.05 -5.68
C ALA A 73 -3.51 2.77 -6.22
N SER A 74 -3.55 2.26 -7.45
CA SER A 74 -4.80 1.99 -8.16
C SER A 74 -4.64 0.71 -8.97
N PHE A 75 -5.28 -0.35 -8.51
CA PHE A 75 -5.14 -1.69 -9.07
C PHE A 75 -6.31 -1.99 -10.01
N ASP A 76 -6.00 -2.46 -11.22
CA ASP A 76 -7.01 -2.84 -12.19
C ASP A 76 -7.75 -4.10 -11.74
N LEU A 77 -9.08 -4.02 -11.66
CA LEU A 77 -9.91 -5.14 -11.25
C LEU A 77 -10.08 -6.20 -12.35
N SER A 78 -9.48 -6.03 -13.54
CA SER A 78 -9.32 -7.09 -14.54
C SER A 78 -8.29 -8.14 -14.12
N ASN A 79 -7.43 -7.87 -13.12
CA ASN A 79 -6.57 -8.89 -12.53
C ASN A 79 -7.44 -10.00 -11.92
N PRO A 80 -7.36 -11.25 -12.42
CA PRO A 80 -8.26 -12.32 -11.99
C PRO A 80 -8.08 -12.73 -10.52
N ALA A 81 -6.85 -12.69 -10.00
CA ALA A 81 -6.57 -13.04 -8.61
C ALA A 81 -7.18 -12.00 -7.65
N LEU A 82 -7.01 -10.72 -7.97
CA LEU A 82 -7.64 -9.63 -7.23
C LEU A 82 -9.16 -9.70 -7.32
N ARG A 83 -9.72 -9.87 -8.52
CA ARG A 83 -11.17 -9.99 -8.72
C ARG A 83 -11.75 -11.15 -7.93
N SER A 84 -11.11 -12.31 -7.97
CA SER A 84 -11.53 -13.51 -7.27
C SER A 84 -11.57 -13.28 -5.76
N ALA A 85 -10.47 -12.76 -5.18
CA ALA A 85 -10.38 -12.47 -3.75
C ALA A 85 -11.43 -11.45 -3.27
N LEU A 86 -11.77 -10.45 -4.08
CA LEU A 86 -12.83 -9.51 -3.76
C LEU A 86 -14.23 -10.14 -3.85
N SER A 87 -14.46 -10.98 -4.87
CA SER A 87 -15.76 -11.63 -5.09
C SER A 87 -16.09 -12.72 -4.06
N SER A 88 -15.09 -13.34 -3.44
CA SER A 88 -15.27 -14.30 -2.35
C SER A 88 -15.60 -13.64 -1.00
N GLY A 89 -15.61 -12.30 -0.94
CA GLY A 89 -15.74 -11.56 0.31
C GLY A 89 -14.51 -11.64 1.21
N SER A 90 -13.37 -12.09 0.67
CA SER A 90 -12.12 -12.17 1.43
C SER A 90 -11.60 -10.75 1.72
N LYS A 91 -11.02 -10.58 2.91
CA LYS A 91 -10.28 -9.36 3.23
C LYS A 91 -8.90 -9.41 2.58
N LEU A 92 -8.40 -8.24 2.18
CA LEU A 92 -7.06 -8.11 1.63
C LEU A 92 -6.12 -7.49 2.67
N THR A 93 -4.89 -7.95 2.69
CA THR A 93 -3.82 -7.28 3.43
C THR A 93 -3.10 -6.33 2.49
N VAL A 94 -2.91 -5.09 2.94
CA VAL A 94 -2.09 -4.11 2.21
C VAL A 94 -0.73 -4.02 2.89
N ILE A 95 0.33 -4.07 2.09
CA ILE A 95 1.70 -3.82 2.54
C ILE A 95 2.21 -2.54 1.88
N PHE A 96 2.77 -1.64 2.70
CA PHE A 96 3.65 -0.58 2.22
C PHE A 96 5.10 -1.05 2.38
N ARG A 97 5.79 -1.26 1.25
CA ARG A 97 7.18 -1.70 1.22
C ARG A 97 8.10 -0.55 0.83
N ASN A 98 9.12 -0.31 1.63
CA ASN A 98 10.29 0.49 1.25
C ASN A 98 11.41 -0.46 0.82
N SER A 99 12.06 -0.23 -0.31
CA SER A 99 13.17 -1.04 -0.83
C SER A 99 14.31 -0.19 -1.36
N ALA A 100 15.55 -0.65 -1.13
CA ALA A 100 16.72 -0.11 -1.83
C ALA A 100 16.89 -0.69 -3.24
N ALA A 101 16.31 -1.86 -3.52
CA ALA A 101 16.34 -2.50 -4.82
C ALA A 101 15.17 -2.05 -5.70
N ALA A 102 15.46 -1.81 -6.99
CA ALA A 102 14.52 -1.27 -7.97
C ALA A 102 13.37 -2.21 -8.34
N ASP A 103 13.48 -3.49 -8.00
CA ASP A 103 12.45 -4.50 -8.18
C ASP A 103 11.61 -4.73 -6.90
N GLY A 104 12.02 -4.15 -5.77
CA GLY A 104 11.32 -4.30 -4.50
C GLY A 104 11.43 -5.70 -3.88
N ASN A 105 12.40 -6.53 -4.27
CA ASN A 105 12.50 -7.93 -3.83
C ASN A 105 13.65 -8.20 -2.86
N SER A 106 14.51 -7.22 -2.57
CA SER A 106 15.61 -7.34 -1.61
C SER A 106 15.86 -6.05 -0.87
N ASN A 107 16.52 -6.14 0.29
CA ASN A 107 16.84 -5.00 1.16
C ASN A 107 15.63 -4.07 1.38
N TYR A 108 14.53 -4.64 1.88
CA TYR A 108 13.28 -3.94 2.09
C TYR A 108 12.82 -3.95 3.55
N SER A 109 11.90 -3.06 3.87
CA SER A 109 11.13 -3.03 5.11
C SER A 109 9.64 -2.96 4.76
N ASP A 110 8.84 -3.78 5.44
CA ASP A 110 7.41 -3.91 5.18
C ASP A 110 6.60 -3.39 6.36
N HIS A 111 5.60 -2.57 6.05
CA HIS A 111 4.52 -2.30 6.96
C HIS A 111 3.25 -2.99 6.52
N TRP A 112 2.69 -3.80 7.41
CA TRP A 112 1.46 -4.53 7.20
C TRP A 112 0.32 -3.75 7.82
N PHE A 113 -0.62 -3.29 7.00
CA PHE A 113 -1.86 -2.73 7.52
C PHE A 113 -2.77 -3.85 8.00
N ASN A 114 -3.69 -3.51 8.91
CA ASN A 114 -4.79 -4.41 9.25
C ASN A 114 -5.54 -4.85 7.99
N GLN A 115 -6.11 -6.05 8.01
CA GLN A 115 -6.91 -6.56 6.90
C GLN A 115 -8.05 -5.60 6.54
N GLN A 116 -8.15 -5.26 5.26
CA GLN A 116 -9.14 -4.34 4.71
C GLN A 116 -10.29 -5.15 4.10
N GLY A 117 -11.50 -4.92 4.58
CA GLY A 117 -12.71 -5.33 3.86
C GLY A 117 -13.05 -4.29 2.80
N VAL A 118 -13.64 -4.72 1.69
CA VAL A 118 -14.21 -3.76 0.74
C VAL A 118 -15.58 -3.34 1.23
N LEU A 119 -15.74 -2.04 1.51
CA LEU A 119 -17.06 -1.44 1.64
C LEU A 119 -17.63 -1.28 0.23
N GLN A 120 -18.69 -2.02 -0.09
CA GLN A 120 -19.48 -1.77 -1.28
C GLN A 120 -20.48 -0.67 -0.92
N ASN A 121 -20.26 0.54 -1.45
CA ASN A 121 -21.23 1.63 -1.38
C ASN A 121 -22.22 1.52 -2.52
#